data_AF-A0A428JKF7-F1
#
_entry.id   AF-A0A428JKF7-F1
#
_cell.length_a   1.000
_cell.length_b   1.000
_cell.length_c   1.000
_cell.angle_alpha   90.00
_cell.angle_beta   90.00
_cell.angle_gamma   90.00
#
_symmetry.space_group_name_H-M   'P 1'
#
loop_
_entity.id
_entity.type
_entity.pdbx_description
1 polymer ?
#
loop_
_entity_poly.entity_id
_entity_poly.type
_entity_poly.pdbx_seq_one_letter_code
_entity_poly.pdbx_strand_id
1 'polypeptide(L)'
;MQNLLFAALVAAVAFAFYRYLTRDARLKQQALQAEFPADWRQTLQQRVAFYLSLSAPDKQRFERRVQVFLAQTRISGIQTEIDDVTRVLVAASAIIPVFGFPDWEYANLSEVLVVPDAWTLKRDPNKEFVGLEGTLLGSVQGFQTSHYMRLSKASLEQGFQDSLDRQNVGIHEFAHLLDEADGQIDGVPGLALPAALRPEWEAVMQREIAAIRAGNSEINDYAGTNEAEFFAVVTEYFFEKPEKLQEHHPELYGLLLLAFRQNPKSRFLKWATDPRQWLQQLRSRRKFGRNSPCPCGSGKKYKECHLAEQEQAA
;
A
#
# COMPACT_ATOMS: atom_id res chain seq x y z
N MET A 1 12.67 57.51 2.80
CA MET A 1 11.41 56.83 2.40
C MET A 1 11.68 55.63 1.49
N GLN A 2 12.46 55.77 0.41
CA GLN A 2 12.76 54.69 -0.54
C GLN A 2 13.47 53.46 0.10
N ASN A 3 14.45 53.68 0.99
CA ASN A 3 15.14 52.59 1.70
C ASN A 3 14.22 51.83 2.67
N LEU A 4 13.24 52.52 3.27
CA LEU A 4 12.26 51.88 4.16
C LEU A 4 11.26 51.04 3.37
N LEU A 5 10.81 51.52 2.21
CA LEU A 5 9.95 50.75 1.31
C LEU A 5 10.68 49.51 0.76
N PHE A 6 11.95 49.64 0.40
CA PHE A 6 12.78 48.51 -0.03
C PHE A 6 12.97 47.48 1.10
N ALA A 7 13.31 47.92 2.31
CA ALA A 7 13.44 47.04 3.47
C ALA A 7 12.12 46.31 3.79
N ALA A 8 10.98 47.00 3.72
CA ALA A 8 9.67 46.40 3.91
C ALA A 8 9.34 45.35 2.84
N LEU A 9 9.68 45.61 1.57
CA LEU A 9 9.51 44.64 0.48
C LEU A 9 10.37 43.39 0.71
N VAL A 10 11.65 43.55 1.04
CA VAL A 10 12.56 42.43 1.31
C VAL A 10 12.05 41.60 2.49
N ALA A 11 11.60 42.25 3.57
CA ALA A 11 11.02 41.55 4.72
C ALA A 11 9.73 40.79 4.34
N ALA A 12 8.86 41.37 3.51
CA ALA A 12 7.65 40.71 3.03
C ALA A 12 7.96 39.48 2.17
N VAL A 13 8.94 39.59 1.25
CA VAL A 13 9.41 38.46 0.42
C VAL A 13 10.04 37.37 1.28
N ALA A 14 10.93 37.74 2.21
CA ALA A 14 11.54 36.78 3.14
C ALA A 14 10.49 36.09 4.02
N PHE A 15 9.48 36.82 4.48
CA PHE A 15 8.37 36.26 5.25
C PHE A 15 7.49 35.32 4.41
N ALA A 16 7.16 35.69 3.17
CA ALA A 16 6.42 34.83 2.24
C ALA A 16 7.21 33.54 1.93
N PHE A 17 8.52 33.66 1.70
CA PHE A 17 9.40 32.53 1.47
C PHE A 17 9.52 31.62 2.71
N TYR A 18 9.68 32.19 3.90
CA TYR A 18 9.63 31.45 5.16
C TYR A 18 8.28 30.73 5.35
N ARG A 19 7.15 31.40 5.07
CA ARG A 19 5.82 30.79 5.14
C ARG A 19 5.68 29.63 4.17
N TYR A 20 6.21 29.77 2.96
CA TYR A 20 6.20 28.73 1.93
C TYR A 20 7.02 27.52 2.38
N LEU A 21 8.30 27.72 2.76
CA LEU A 21 9.19 26.63 3.20
C LEU A 21 8.73 25.91 4.48
N THR A 22 8.00 26.60 5.36
CA THR A 22 7.49 26.03 6.62
C THR A 22 6.04 25.57 6.54
N ARG A 23 5.41 25.58 5.36
CA ARG A 23 3.98 25.27 5.21
C ARG A 23 3.65 23.88 5.76
N ASP A 24 4.35 22.85 5.34
CA ASP A 24 4.01 21.47 5.68
C ASP A 24 4.28 21.16 7.15
N ALA A 25 5.39 21.66 7.69
CA ALA A 25 5.70 21.57 9.11
C ALA A 25 4.61 22.24 9.98
N ARG A 26 4.10 23.41 9.55
CA ARG A 26 3.02 24.11 10.25
C ARG A 26 1.69 23.37 10.16
N LEU A 27 1.34 22.85 8.98
CA LEU A 27 0.13 22.05 8.79
C LEU A 27 0.16 20.78 9.65
N LYS A 28 1.28 20.05 9.63
CA LYS A 28 1.52 18.88 10.47
C LYS A 28 1.39 19.21 11.96
N GLN A 29 2.05 20.28 12.42
CA GLN A 29 1.99 20.70 13.82
C GLN A 29 0.56 21.06 14.24
N GLN A 30 -0.16 21.81 13.40
CA GLN A 30 -1.55 22.19 13.68
C GLN A 30 -2.47 20.96 13.74
N ALA A 31 -2.30 20.02 12.80
CA ALA A 31 -3.08 18.77 12.77
C ALA A 31 -2.84 17.91 14.02
N LEU A 32 -1.59 17.80 14.47
CA LEU A 32 -1.22 17.00 15.64
C LEU A 32 -1.56 17.66 16.99
N GLN A 33 -1.80 18.97 17.02
CA GLN A 33 -2.31 19.68 18.20
C GLN A 33 -3.82 19.51 18.37
N ALA A 34 -4.55 19.26 17.29
CA ALA A 34 -5.97 18.99 17.35
C ALA A 34 -6.23 17.56 17.85
N GLU A 35 -7.29 17.40 18.65
CA GLU A 35 -7.77 16.06 18.99
C GLU A 35 -8.26 15.31 17.75
N PHE A 36 -8.04 14.00 17.71
CA PHE A 36 -8.52 13.18 16.62
C PHE A 36 -10.04 13.05 16.69
N PRO A 37 -10.79 13.50 15.65
CA PRO A 37 -12.25 13.56 15.68
C PRO A 37 -12.90 12.21 16.00
N ALA A 38 -13.97 12.24 16.82
CA ALA A 38 -14.68 11.03 17.24
C ALA A 38 -15.30 10.28 16.04
N ASP A 39 -15.90 11.00 15.10
CA ASP A 39 -16.54 10.43 13.91
C ASP A 39 -15.52 9.73 13.00
N TRP A 40 -14.33 10.32 12.84
CA TRP A 40 -13.25 9.69 12.07
C TRP A 40 -12.81 8.38 12.73
N ARG A 41 -12.74 8.35 14.07
CA ARG A 41 -12.38 7.14 14.83
C ARG A 41 -13.43 6.08 14.66
N GLN A 42 -14.70 6.47 14.69
CA GLN A 42 -15.82 5.58 14.43
C GLN A 42 -15.74 4.98 13.02
N THR A 43 -15.44 5.78 11.99
CA THR A 43 -15.23 5.26 10.63
C THR A 43 -14.10 4.24 10.59
N LEU A 44 -12.93 4.52 11.18
CA LEU A 44 -11.81 3.58 11.22
C LEU A 44 -12.17 2.28 11.95
N GLN A 45 -12.91 2.36 13.06
CA GLN A 45 -13.37 1.19 13.81
C GLN A 45 -14.39 0.35 13.05
N GLN A 46 -15.23 0.96 12.23
CA GLN A 46 -16.32 0.27 11.53
C GLN A 46 -15.89 -0.30 10.18
N ARG A 47 -14.96 0.36 9.49
CA ARG A 47 -14.69 0.12 8.06
C ARG A 47 -13.28 -0.38 7.76
N VAL A 48 -12.32 -0.18 8.67
CA VAL A 48 -10.91 -0.45 8.38
C VAL A 48 -10.41 -1.63 9.22
N ALA A 49 -10.49 -2.84 8.66
CA ALA A 49 -10.05 -4.08 9.31
C ALA A 49 -8.58 -4.00 9.79
N PHE A 50 -7.72 -3.38 8.99
CA PHE A 50 -6.34 -3.10 9.37
C PHE A 50 -6.24 -2.35 10.71
N TYR A 51 -7.01 -1.27 10.88
CA TYR A 51 -7.00 -0.45 12.08
C TYR A 51 -7.49 -1.23 13.30
N LEU A 52 -8.51 -2.08 13.13
CA LEU A 52 -9.02 -2.93 14.21
C LEU A 52 -7.96 -3.88 14.77
N SER A 53 -7.07 -4.38 13.89
CA SER A 53 -5.98 -5.31 14.23
C SER A 53 -4.82 -4.66 15.00
N LEU A 54 -4.77 -3.32 15.08
CA LEU A 54 -3.67 -2.59 15.70
C LEU A 54 -3.75 -2.59 17.24
N SER A 55 -2.57 -2.56 17.87
CA SER A 55 -2.42 -2.30 19.30
C SER A 55 -2.88 -0.87 19.66
N ALA A 56 -3.17 -0.57 20.94
CA ALA A 56 -3.58 0.78 21.32
C ALA A 56 -2.54 1.87 20.96
N PRO A 57 -1.22 1.68 21.18
CA PRO A 57 -0.21 2.62 20.70
C PRO A 57 -0.18 2.75 19.17
N ASP A 58 -0.35 1.64 18.44
CA ASP A 58 -0.37 1.65 16.98
C ASP A 58 -1.62 2.35 16.43
N LYS A 59 -2.77 2.22 17.09
CA LYS A 59 -4.00 2.96 16.75
C LYS A 59 -3.77 4.47 16.88
N GLN A 60 -3.15 4.91 17.98
CA GLN A 60 -2.77 6.32 18.15
C GLN A 60 -1.79 6.80 17.07
N ARG A 61 -0.80 5.96 16.70
CA ARG A 61 0.11 6.27 15.60
C ARG A 61 -0.64 6.40 14.27
N PHE A 62 -1.56 5.47 13.98
CA PHE A 62 -2.36 5.47 12.76
C PHE A 62 -3.25 6.72 12.68
N GLU A 63 -3.97 7.06 13.75
CA GLU A 63 -4.81 8.26 13.86
C GLU A 63 -4.00 9.54 13.59
N ARG A 64 -2.82 9.68 14.20
CA ARG A 64 -1.92 10.82 13.94
C ARG A 64 -1.48 10.90 12.49
N ARG A 65 -1.17 9.77 11.85
CA ARG A 65 -0.78 9.74 10.44
C ARG A 65 -1.93 10.10 9.51
N VAL A 66 -3.15 9.66 9.83
CA VAL A 66 -4.38 10.07 9.12
C VAL A 66 -4.59 11.58 9.23
N GLN A 67 -4.44 12.18 10.41
CA GLN A 67 -4.54 13.64 10.59
C GLN A 67 -3.52 14.40 9.75
N VAL A 68 -2.26 13.97 9.78
CA VAL A 68 -1.18 14.62 9.02
C VAL A 68 -1.44 14.51 7.52
N PHE A 69 -1.80 13.32 7.02
CA PHE A 69 -2.15 13.12 5.63
C PHE A 69 -3.30 14.02 5.18
N LEU A 70 -4.41 14.06 5.95
CA LEU A 70 -5.57 14.90 5.63
C LEU A 70 -5.32 16.40 5.74
N ALA A 71 -4.26 16.82 6.43
CA ALA A 71 -3.84 18.22 6.51
C ALA A 71 -2.91 18.63 5.36
N GLN A 72 -2.11 17.70 4.83
CA GLN A 72 -1.14 17.95 3.76
C GLN A 72 -1.71 17.69 2.36
N THR A 73 -2.55 16.66 2.21
CA THR A 73 -3.11 16.23 0.93
C THR A 73 -4.57 16.66 0.81
N ARG A 74 -4.90 17.35 -0.29
CA ARG A 74 -6.26 17.75 -0.60
C ARG A 74 -7.07 16.55 -1.11
N ILE A 75 -8.33 16.43 -0.71
CA ILE A 75 -9.25 15.44 -1.27
C ILE A 75 -10.43 16.21 -1.86
N SER A 76 -10.61 16.08 -3.17
CA SER A 76 -11.63 16.84 -3.92
C SER A 76 -12.53 15.90 -4.70
N GLY A 77 -13.84 16.17 -4.65
CA GLY A 77 -14.84 15.43 -5.41
C GLY A 77 -15.10 16.11 -6.75
N ILE A 78 -15.06 15.35 -7.83
CA ILE A 78 -15.49 15.79 -9.16
C ILE A 78 -16.87 15.19 -9.40
N GLN A 79 -17.91 16.03 -9.39
CA GLN A 79 -19.31 15.59 -9.55
C GLN A 79 -19.76 14.58 -8.48
N THR A 80 -19.11 14.60 -7.33
CA THR A 80 -19.46 13.83 -6.15
C THR A 80 -19.10 14.62 -4.90
N GLU A 81 -19.86 14.42 -3.82
CA GLU A 81 -19.58 15.06 -2.54
C GLU A 81 -18.55 14.24 -1.75
N ILE A 82 -17.69 14.96 -1.04
CA ILE A 82 -16.65 14.38 -0.17
C ILE A 82 -17.07 14.59 1.28
N ASP A 83 -17.58 13.53 1.88
CA ASP A 83 -17.86 13.46 3.30
C ASP A 83 -16.64 12.96 4.09
N ASP A 84 -16.73 13.06 5.42
CA ASP A 84 -15.64 12.64 6.29
C ASP A 84 -15.34 11.14 6.21
N VAL A 85 -16.36 10.31 5.92
CA VAL A 85 -16.15 8.88 5.67
C VAL A 85 -15.22 8.68 4.48
N THR A 86 -15.52 9.28 3.33
CA THR A 86 -14.68 9.19 2.12
C THR A 86 -13.26 9.67 2.40
N ARG A 87 -13.11 10.81 3.09
CA ARG A 87 -11.79 11.36 3.44
C ARG A 87 -10.97 10.40 4.27
N VAL A 88 -11.58 9.81 5.30
CA VAL A 88 -10.91 8.87 6.19
C VAL A 88 -10.54 7.58 5.47
N LEU A 89 -11.37 7.09 4.54
CA LEU A 89 -11.05 5.91 3.73
C LEU A 89 -9.87 6.16 2.78
N VAL A 90 -9.83 7.30 2.08
CA VAL A 90 -8.66 7.70 1.26
C VAL A 90 -7.40 7.75 2.13
N ALA A 91 -7.47 8.38 3.31
CA ALA A 91 -6.34 8.45 4.21
C ALA A 91 -5.92 7.06 4.73
N ALA A 92 -6.87 6.18 5.02
CA ALA A 92 -6.56 4.82 5.44
C ALA A 92 -5.83 4.05 4.33
N SER A 93 -6.30 4.11 3.08
CA SER A 93 -5.63 3.52 1.92
C SER A 93 -4.21 4.04 1.76
N ALA A 94 -3.98 5.33 2.00
CA ALA A 94 -2.65 5.92 1.94
C ALA A 94 -1.71 5.37 3.02
N ILE A 95 -2.20 5.26 4.26
CA ILE A 95 -1.35 4.93 5.42
C ILE A 95 -1.06 3.43 5.54
N ILE A 96 -1.98 2.55 5.11
CA ILE A 96 -1.85 1.09 5.28
C ILE A 96 -0.54 0.53 4.68
N PRO A 97 -0.20 0.77 3.40
CA PRO A 97 1.02 0.24 2.78
C PRO A 97 2.28 0.73 3.48
N VAL A 98 2.28 1.99 3.90
CA VAL A 98 3.46 2.66 4.46
C VAL A 98 3.52 2.63 5.98
N PHE A 99 2.62 1.88 6.65
CA PHE A 99 2.50 1.91 8.11
C PHE A 99 3.76 1.41 8.84
N GLY A 100 4.51 0.48 8.23
CA GLY A 100 5.78 -0.05 8.72
C GLY A 100 6.96 0.92 8.64
N PHE A 101 6.76 2.09 8.03
CA PHE A 101 7.76 3.16 7.89
C PHE A 101 7.32 4.37 8.73
N PRO A 102 7.87 4.56 9.94
CA PRO A 102 7.41 5.60 10.86
C PRO A 102 7.50 7.03 10.31
N ASP A 103 8.52 7.30 9.50
CA ASP A 103 8.85 8.65 8.99
C ASP A 103 8.42 8.87 7.53
N TRP A 104 7.62 7.96 6.96
CA TRP A 104 7.16 8.08 5.58
C TRP A 104 5.97 9.03 5.43
N GLU A 105 6.10 9.97 4.48
CA GLU A 105 5.06 10.91 4.06
C GLU A 105 5.04 11.01 2.52
N TYR A 106 3.86 11.22 1.93
CA TYR A 106 3.71 11.40 0.48
C TYR A 106 4.00 12.85 0.07
N ALA A 107 5.29 13.24 0.12
CA ALA A 107 5.71 14.64 -0.07
C ALA A 107 5.26 15.26 -1.40
N ASN A 108 5.18 14.43 -2.46
CA ASN A 108 4.83 14.91 -3.80
C ASN A 108 3.33 14.74 -4.10
N LEU A 109 2.51 14.11 -3.24
CA LEU A 109 1.08 13.93 -3.48
C LEU A 109 0.30 15.16 -3.00
N SER A 110 -0.11 16.00 -3.95
CA SER A 110 -0.81 17.24 -3.63
C SER A 110 -2.32 17.06 -3.46
N GLU A 111 -2.93 16.20 -4.28
CA GLU A 111 -4.39 16.07 -4.31
C GLU A 111 -4.86 14.69 -4.78
N VAL A 112 -5.92 14.19 -4.14
CA VAL A 112 -6.67 13.00 -4.54
C VAL A 112 -8.04 13.44 -5.05
N LEU A 113 -8.29 13.12 -6.32
CA LEU A 113 -9.53 13.40 -7.04
C LEU A 113 -10.46 12.19 -6.96
N VAL A 114 -11.59 12.35 -6.29
CA VAL A 114 -12.60 11.30 -6.16
C VAL A 114 -13.72 11.55 -7.19
N VAL A 115 -14.04 10.54 -7.99
CA VAL A 115 -15.04 10.58 -9.06
C VAL A 115 -16.14 9.53 -8.84
N PRO A 116 -17.33 9.68 -9.46
CA PRO A 116 -18.31 8.60 -9.58
C PRO A 116 -17.80 7.43 -10.46
N ASP A 117 -18.22 6.20 -10.16
CA ASP A 117 -17.87 4.98 -10.95
C ASP A 117 -18.18 5.13 -12.45
N ALA A 118 -19.26 5.83 -12.80
CA ALA A 118 -19.74 5.97 -14.17
C ALA A 118 -18.93 6.97 -15.03
N TRP A 119 -17.80 7.49 -14.54
CA TRP A 119 -16.97 8.43 -15.29
C TRP A 119 -16.09 7.72 -16.33
N THR A 120 -16.67 7.34 -17.46
CA THR A 120 -15.88 6.96 -18.64
C THR A 120 -15.34 8.22 -19.31
N LEU A 121 -14.03 8.47 -19.22
CA LEU A 121 -13.38 9.42 -20.12
C LEU A 121 -13.62 8.94 -21.56
N LYS A 122 -14.20 9.79 -22.42
CA LYS A 122 -14.28 9.50 -23.85
C LYS A 122 -12.86 9.30 -24.38
N ARG A 123 -12.56 8.08 -24.84
CA ARG A 123 -11.27 7.68 -25.42
C ARG A 123 -10.97 8.57 -26.63
N ASP A 124 -9.89 9.34 -26.58
CA ASP A 124 -9.32 10.03 -27.73
C ASP A 124 -8.32 9.07 -28.40
N PRO A 125 -8.62 8.51 -29.59
CA PRO A 125 -7.72 7.57 -30.27
C PRO A 125 -6.38 8.21 -30.71
N ASN A 126 -6.23 9.54 -30.64
CA ASN A 126 -5.01 10.26 -30.98
C ASN A 126 -4.15 10.64 -29.75
N LYS A 127 -4.51 10.19 -28.55
CA LYS A 127 -3.70 10.37 -27.34
C LYS A 127 -3.28 9.01 -26.78
N GLU A 128 -1.99 8.86 -26.51
CA GLU A 128 -1.36 7.70 -25.84
C GLU A 128 -1.75 7.56 -24.36
N PHE A 129 -2.95 7.94 -23.97
CA PHE A 129 -3.45 7.69 -22.62
C PHE A 129 -4.27 6.38 -22.63
N VAL A 130 -3.63 5.31 -22.20
CA VAL A 130 -4.32 4.06 -21.83
C VAL A 130 -5.11 4.36 -20.56
N GLY A 131 -6.42 4.42 -20.69
CA GLY A 131 -7.32 4.50 -19.55
C GLY A 131 -7.31 3.18 -18.79
N LEU A 132 -6.47 3.10 -17.78
CA LEU A 132 -6.69 2.22 -16.64
C LEU A 132 -7.68 2.94 -15.72
N GLU A 133 -8.70 2.23 -15.22
CA GLU A 133 -9.41 2.68 -14.03
C GLU A 133 -8.35 3.10 -12.99
N GLY A 134 -8.47 4.29 -12.38
CA GLY A 134 -7.48 4.76 -11.40
C GLY A 134 -6.28 5.58 -11.90
N THR A 135 -6.21 6.03 -13.16
CA THR A 135 -5.05 6.80 -13.70
C THR A 135 -4.39 7.81 -12.71
N LEU A 136 -3.16 7.50 -12.27
CA LEU A 136 -2.20 8.46 -11.75
C LEU A 136 -1.97 9.55 -12.81
N LEU A 137 -2.42 10.76 -12.51
CA LEU A 137 -2.25 11.91 -13.40
C LEU A 137 -0.98 12.65 -12.96
N GLY A 138 0.15 12.16 -13.45
CA GLY A 138 1.45 12.77 -13.29
C GLY A 138 2.36 12.38 -14.44
N SER A 139 2.94 13.36 -15.11
CA SER A 139 4.05 13.14 -16.03
C SER A 139 5.27 13.84 -15.46
N VAL A 140 6.42 13.14 -15.43
CA VAL A 140 7.72 13.79 -15.21
C VAL A 140 8.08 14.54 -16.50
N GLN A 141 7.37 15.63 -16.79
CA GLN A 141 7.97 16.76 -17.48
C GLN A 141 8.57 17.63 -16.39
N GLY A 142 9.85 18.01 -16.53
CA GLY A 142 10.76 18.56 -15.50
C GLY A 142 10.35 19.84 -14.76
N PHE A 143 9.07 20.17 -14.70
CA PHE A 143 8.47 21.29 -14.00
C PHE A 143 7.24 20.92 -13.14
N GLN A 144 6.69 19.70 -13.22
CA GLN A 144 5.60 19.26 -12.33
C GLN A 144 6.20 18.58 -11.08
N THR A 145 5.94 19.14 -9.90
CA THR A 145 6.41 18.62 -8.59
C THR A 145 5.28 17.99 -7.76
N SER A 146 4.11 17.81 -8.38
CA SER A 146 2.87 17.42 -7.73
C SER A 146 2.21 16.24 -8.46
N HIS A 147 1.98 15.14 -7.75
CA HIS A 147 1.12 14.04 -8.22
C HIS A 147 -0.34 14.34 -7.89
N TYR A 148 -1.21 13.94 -8.82
CA TYR A 148 -2.64 13.84 -8.64
C TYR A 148 -3.05 12.39 -8.77
N MET A 149 -3.76 11.87 -7.77
CA MET A 149 -4.32 10.53 -7.81
C MET A 149 -5.81 10.60 -8.10
N ARG A 150 -6.34 9.65 -8.88
CA ARG A 150 -7.78 9.53 -9.10
C ARG A 150 -8.31 8.26 -8.44
N LEU A 151 -9.41 8.37 -7.70
CA LEU A 151 -10.11 7.23 -7.10
C LEU A 151 -11.59 7.27 -7.47
N SER A 152 -12.19 6.09 -7.68
CA SER A 152 -13.63 6.00 -7.74
C SER A 152 -14.23 5.93 -6.34
N LYS A 153 -15.28 6.70 -6.05
CA LYS A 153 -15.91 6.74 -4.73
C LYS A 153 -16.49 5.38 -4.34
N ALA A 154 -17.24 4.74 -5.23
CA ALA A 154 -17.91 3.49 -4.90
C ALA A 154 -16.90 2.32 -4.84
N SER A 155 -15.91 2.25 -5.73
CA SER A 155 -14.81 1.28 -5.58
C SER A 155 -14.00 1.47 -4.29
N LEU A 156 -13.73 2.72 -3.88
CA LEU A 156 -13.07 3.00 -2.60
C LEU A 156 -13.93 2.51 -1.43
N GLU A 157 -15.22 2.83 -1.41
CA GLU A 157 -16.12 2.41 -0.34
C GLU A 157 -16.27 0.89 -0.28
N GLN A 158 -16.36 0.23 -1.44
CA GLN A 158 -16.45 -1.23 -1.57
C GLN A 158 -15.22 -1.93 -1.02
N GLY A 159 -14.01 -1.43 -1.33
CA GLY A 159 -12.77 -2.01 -0.83
C GLY A 159 -12.62 -2.00 0.70
N PHE A 160 -13.43 -1.20 1.41
CA PHE A 160 -13.54 -1.19 2.87
C PHE A 160 -14.87 -1.75 3.42
N GLN A 161 -15.70 -2.34 2.57
CA GLN A 161 -16.92 -3.06 2.98
C GLN A 161 -16.69 -4.57 2.97
N ASP A 162 -16.02 -5.10 1.96
CA ASP A 162 -15.88 -6.54 1.76
C ASP A 162 -14.41 -7.00 1.73
N SER A 163 -13.86 -7.31 2.90
CA SER A 163 -12.52 -7.96 2.99
C SER A 163 -12.44 -9.32 2.27
N LEU A 164 -13.56 -9.89 1.80
CA LEU A 164 -13.61 -11.17 1.10
C LEU A 164 -13.51 -11.04 -0.43
N ASP A 165 -13.63 -9.86 -1.03
CA ASP A 165 -13.56 -9.73 -2.50
C ASP A 165 -12.12 -9.64 -3.06
N ARG A 166 -11.13 -9.45 -2.16
CA ARG A 166 -9.68 -9.35 -2.46
C ARG A 166 -9.30 -8.06 -3.20
N GLN A 167 -10.16 -7.03 -3.19
CA GLN A 167 -9.96 -5.82 -3.97
C GLN A 167 -10.07 -4.59 -3.07
N ASN A 168 -9.04 -3.76 -3.07
CA ASN A 168 -9.04 -2.47 -2.41
C ASN A 168 -8.34 -1.47 -3.33
N VAL A 169 -9.12 -0.87 -4.24
CA VAL A 169 -8.64 0.10 -5.24
C VAL A 169 -7.87 1.25 -4.60
N GLY A 170 -8.26 1.67 -3.39
CA GLY A 170 -7.49 2.67 -2.66
C GLY A 170 -6.07 2.19 -2.37
N ILE A 171 -5.92 1.00 -1.77
CA ILE A 171 -4.59 0.41 -1.51
C ILE A 171 -3.81 0.18 -2.81
N HIS A 172 -4.49 -0.25 -3.87
CA HIS A 172 -3.92 -0.45 -5.20
C HIS A 172 -3.24 0.82 -5.74
N GLU A 173 -3.97 1.94 -5.78
CA GLU A 173 -3.41 3.20 -6.32
C GLU A 173 -2.25 3.74 -5.45
N PHE A 174 -2.33 3.58 -4.13
CA PHE A 174 -1.23 3.96 -3.24
C PHE A 174 -0.02 3.03 -3.35
N ALA A 175 -0.20 1.78 -3.80
CA ALA A 175 0.90 0.89 -4.13
C ALA A 175 1.67 1.39 -5.37
N HIS A 176 0.97 1.87 -6.40
CA HIS A 176 1.63 2.51 -7.55
C HIS A 176 2.46 3.74 -7.17
N LEU A 177 1.98 4.57 -6.23
CA LEU A 177 2.81 5.67 -5.70
C LEU A 177 4.05 5.20 -4.92
N LEU A 178 3.98 4.03 -4.29
CA LEU A 178 5.14 3.45 -3.61
C LEU A 178 6.14 2.87 -4.60
N ASP A 179 5.66 2.30 -5.70
CA ASP A 179 6.47 1.86 -6.84
C ASP A 179 7.23 3.06 -7.43
N GLU A 180 6.50 4.13 -7.77
CA GLU A 180 7.04 5.37 -8.35
C GLU A 180 7.99 6.14 -7.41
N ALA A 181 8.12 5.75 -6.15
CA ALA A 181 8.81 6.57 -5.15
C ALA A 181 10.31 6.72 -5.40
N ASP A 182 10.95 5.82 -6.17
CA ASP A 182 12.33 5.98 -6.64
C ASP A 182 12.45 6.58 -8.06
N GLY A 183 11.32 6.99 -8.65
CA GLY A 183 11.21 7.59 -9.97
C GLY A 183 10.96 6.60 -11.10
N GLN A 184 10.78 5.31 -10.80
CA GLN A 184 10.47 4.24 -11.77
C GLN A 184 9.13 3.59 -11.46
N ILE A 185 8.43 3.14 -12.50
CA ILE A 185 7.20 2.35 -12.38
C ILE A 185 7.50 1.00 -13.02
N ASP A 186 8.02 0.07 -12.22
CA ASP A 186 8.55 -1.21 -12.67
C ASP A 186 8.14 -2.40 -11.77
N GLY A 187 7.22 -2.18 -10.84
CA GLY A 187 6.76 -3.18 -9.88
C GLY A 187 7.77 -3.51 -8.79
N VAL A 188 8.88 -2.77 -8.67
CA VAL A 188 9.91 -2.95 -7.65
C VAL A 188 9.86 -1.78 -6.67
N PRO A 189 9.36 -1.97 -5.43
CA PRO A 189 9.30 -0.87 -4.46
C PRO A 189 10.69 -0.57 -3.89
N GLY A 190 11.51 0.15 -4.67
CA GLY A 190 12.95 0.30 -4.46
C GLY A 190 13.34 1.02 -3.17
N LEU A 191 12.50 1.93 -2.68
CA LEU A 191 12.69 2.58 -1.38
C LEU A 191 12.27 1.70 -0.18
N ALA A 192 11.34 0.78 -0.39
CA ALA A 192 10.86 -0.14 0.65
C ALA A 192 11.77 -1.37 0.79
N LEU A 193 12.19 -1.94 -0.34
CA LEU A 193 12.94 -3.19 -0.42
C LEU A 193 14.46 -2.94 -0.44
N PRO A 194 15.24 -3.53 0.49
CA PRO A 194 16.70 -3.45 0.46
C PRO A 194 17.27 -3.88 -0.89
N ALA A 195 18.27 -3.15 -1.40
CA ALA A 195 18.91 -3.44 -2.69
C ALA A 195 19.37 -4.90 -2.84
N ALA A 196 19.82 -5.51 -1.74
CA ALA A 196 20.27 -6.90 -1.71
C ALA A 196 19.16 -7.94 -1.95
N LEU A 197 17.88 -7.56 -1.91
CA LEU A 197 16.73 -8.44 -2.13
C LEU A 197 15.98 -8.16 -3.44
N ARG A 198 16.37 -7.11 -4.18
CA ARG A 198 15.74 -6.75 -5.45
C ARG A 198 15.87 -7.87 -6.50
N PRO A 199 17.04 -8.51 -6.69
CA PRO A 199 17.15 -9.62 -7.65
C PRO A 199 16.22 -10.78 -7.32
N GLU A 200 16.04 -11.11 -6.04
CA GLU A 200 15.08 -12.15 -5.64
C GLU A 200 13.63 -11.72 -5.83
N TRP A 201 13.31 -10.46 -5.56
CA TRP A 201 11.99 -9.91 -5.85
C TRP A 201 11.65 -9.99 -7.34
N GLU A 202 12.53 -9.50 -8.19
CA GLU A 202 12.35 -9.53 -9.65
C GLU A 202 12.16 -10.96 -10.16
N ALA A 203 12.99 -11.90 -9.68
CA ALA A 203 12.87 -13.31 -10.06
C ALA A 203 11.54 -13.95 -9.64
N VAL A 204 11.05 -13.62 -8.43
CA VAL A 204 9.75 -14.10 -7.95
C VAL A 204 8.62 -13.45 -8.75
N MET A 205 8.63 -12.13 -8.89
CA MET A 205 7.64 -11.38 -9.66
C MET A 205 7.48 -11.94 -11.07
N GLN A 206 8.57 -12.12 -11.82
CA GLN A 206 8.51 -12.64 -13.19
C GLN A 206 7.92 -14.05 -13.27
N ARG A 207 8.26 -14.91 -12.29
CA ARG A 207 7.71 -16.27 -12.21
C ARG A 207 6.22 -16.28 -11.87
N GLU A 208 5.79 -15.45 -10.92
CA GLU A 208 4.39 -15.34 -10.53
C GLU A 208 3.55 -14.75 -11.68
N ILE A 209 4.03 -13.69 -12.36
CA ILE A 209 3.39 -13.12 -13.56
C ILE A 209 3.23 -14.20 -14.65
N ALA A 210 4.27 -14.99 -14.92
CA ALA A 210 4.20 -16.07 -15.89
C ALA A 210 3.16 -17.15 -15.48
N ALA A 211 3.08 -17.49 -14.19
CA ALA A 211 2.10 -18.43 -13.68
C ALA A 211 0.65 -17.90 -13.80
N ILE A 212 0.43 -16.61 -13.50
CA ILE A 212 -0.85 -15.91 -13.67
C ILE A 212 -1.28 -15.94 -15.14
N ARG A 213 -0.39 -15.53 -16.06
CA ARG A 213 -0.67 -15.55 -17.51
C ARG A 213 -0.98 -16.95 -18.05
N ALA A 214 -0.44 -17.99 -17.42
CA ALA A 214 -0.71 -19.38 -17.76
C ALA A 214 -1.98 -19.96 -17.10
N GLY A 215 -2.71 -19.17 -16.31
CA GLY A 215 -3.89 -19.62 -15.56
C GLY A 215 -3.57 -20.54 -14.38
N ASN A 216 -2.32 -20.55 -13.90
CA ASN A 216 -1.81 -21.42 -12.84
C ASN A 216 -1.65 -20.66 -11.50
N SER A 217 -2.46 -19.63 -11.26
CA SER A 217 -2.44 -18.83 -10.04
C SER A 217 -3.85 -18.47 -9.60
N GLU A 218 -4.07 -18.31 -8.30
CA GLU A 218 -5.33 -17.78 -7.76
C GLU A 218 -5.31 -16.26 -7.55
N ILE A 219 -4.19 -15.61 -7.84
CA ILE A 219 -4.09 -14.15 -7.92
C ILE A 219 -4.86 -13.68 -9.15
N ASN A 220 -5.54 -12.53 -9.04
CA ASN A 220 -6.31 -11.95 -10.14
C ASN A 220 -5.47 -11.84 -11.41
N ASP A 221 -5.99 -12.32 -12.55
CA ASP A 221 -5.35 -12.30 -13.86
C ASP A 221 -4.83 -10.92 -14.27
N TYR A 222 -5.47 -9.85 -13.78
CA TYR A 222 -5.05 -8.47 -14.00
C TYR A 222 -3.63 -8.18 -13.51
N ALA A 223 -3.16 -8.86 -12.45
CA ALA A 223 -1.76 -8.81 -12.00
C ALA A 223 -0.77 -9.31 -13.06
N GLY A 224 -1.23 -10.07 -14.06
CA GLY A 224 -0.43 -10.50 -15.20
C GLY A 224 -0.26 -9.43 -16.29
N THR A 225 -0.92 -8.28 -16.20
CA THR A 225 -0.87 -7.21 -17.22
C THR A 225 0.57 -6.70 -17.40
N ASN A 226 1.16 -6.18 -16.33
CA ASN A 226 2.56 -5.72 -16.27
C ASN A 226 3.08 -5.78 -14.82
N GLU A 227 4.35 -5.47 -14.62
CA GLU A 227 5.03 -5.53 -13.33
C GLU A 227 4.46 -4.58 -12.27
N ALA A 228 4.07 -3.36 -12.65
CA ALA A 228 3.47 -2.39 -11.73
C ALA A 228 2.09 -2.88 -11.25
N GLU A 229 1.25 -3.38 -12.16
CA GLU A 229 -0.05 -3.98 -11.81
C GLU A 229 0.12 -5.22 -10.95
N PHE A 230 1.15 -6.04 -11.22
CA PHE A 230 1.49 -7.15 -10.35
C PHE A 230 1.74 -6.67 -8.92
N PHE A 231 2.61 -5.67 -8.74
CA PHE A 231 2.94 -5.13 -7.42
C PHE A 231 1.73 -4.57 -6.69
N ALA A 232 0.88 -3.80 -7.39
CA ALA A 232 -0.32 -3.22 -6.80
C ALA A 232 -1.32 -4.30 -6.37
N VAL A 233 -1.59 -5.29 -7.21
CA VAL A 233 -2.50 -6.39 -6.87
C VAL A 233 -1.98 -7.25 -5.73
N VAL A 234 -0.70 -7.63 -5.73
CA VAL A 234 -0.17 -8.46 -4.62
C VAL A 234 -0.12 -7.68 -3.30
N THR A 235 -0.05 -6.35 -3.36
CA THR A 235 -0.17 -5.47 -2.19
C THR A 235 -1.59 -5.50 -1.61
N GLU A 236 -2.62 -5.47 -2.45
CA GLU A 236 -4.01 -5.65 -2.01
C GLU A 236 -4.17 -7.01 -1.30
N TYR A 237 -3.71 -8.09 -1.92
CA TYR A 237 -3.79 -9.44 -1.35
C TYR A 237 -3.05 -9.52 -0.01
N PHE A 238 -1.91 -8.85 0.12
CA PHE A 238 -1.10 -8.86 1.34
C PHE A 238 -1.82 -8.22 2.53
N PHE A 239 -2.59 -7.15 2.32
CA PHE A 239 -3.30 -6.45 3.39
C PHE A 239 -4.73 -6.99 3.61
N GLU A 240 -5.42 -7.45 2.57
CA GLU A 240 -6.79 -7.94 2.66
C GLU A 240 -6.86 -9.44 3.01
N LYS A 241 -5.97 -10.28 2.44
CA LYS A 241 -5.97 -11.75 2.65
C LYS A 241 -4.57 -12.36 2.83
N PRO A 242 -3.83 -11.92 3.86
CA PRO A 242 -2.46 -12.39 4.09
C PRO A 242 -2.34 -13.91 4.27
N GLU A 243 -3.36 -14.59 4.80
CA GLU A 243 -3.35 -16.03 5.01
C GLU A 243 -3.29 -16.80 3.70
N LYS A 244 -4.16 -16.44 2.74
CA LYS A 244 -4.21 -17.09 1.41
C LYS A 244 -2.94 -16.83 0.62
N LEU A 245 -2.45 -15.59 0.66
CA LEU A 245 -1.21 -15.24 -0.02
C LEU A 245 -0.02 -16.02 0.55
N GLN A 246 0.04 -16.21 1.87
CA GLN A 246 1.09 -17.03 2.49
C GLN A 246 0.96 -18.52 2.15
N GLU A 247 -0.26 -19.05 2.13
CA GLU A 247 -0.52 -20.46 1.85
C GLU A 247 -0.12 -20.83 0.42
N HIS A 248 -0.56 -20.04 -0.55
CA HIS A 248 -0.37 -20.34 -1.98
C HIS A 248 0.92 -19.75 -2.56
N HIS A 249 1.39 -18.60 -2.06
CA HIS A 249 2.57 -17.89 -2.55
C HIS A 249 3.54 -17.52 -1.40
N PRO A 250 4.07 -18.50 -0.63
CA PRO A 250 4.85 -18.25 0.58
C PRO A 250 6.13 -17.44 0.34
N GLU A 251 6.82 -17.65 -0.79
CA GLU A 251 8.03 -16.90 -1.11
C GLU A 251 7.73 -15.42 -1.35
N LEU A 252 6.71 -15.14 -2.18
CA LEU A 252 6.20 -13.78 -2.43
C LEU A 252 5.75 -13.11 -1.13
N TYR A 253 4.97 -13.81 -0.30
CA TYR A 253 4.54 -13.30 1.00
C TYR A 253 5.72 -12.89 1.88
N GLY A 254 6.80 -13.67 1.90
CA GLY A 254 8.00 -13.37 2.69
C GLY A 254 8.72 -12.13 2.23
N LEU A 255 8.82 -11.92 0.92
CA LEU A 255 9.40 -10.70 0.37
C LEU A 255 8.54 -9.47 0.70
N LEU A 256 7.21 -9.59 0.66
CA LEU A 256 6.29 -8.52 1.04
C LEU A 256 6.36 -8.19 2.54
N LEU A 257 6.56 -9.17 3.42
CA LEU A 257 6.84 -8.91 4.85
C LEU A 257 8.07 -8.01 5.04
N LEU A 258 9.13 -8.29 4.26
CA LEU A 258 10.38 -7.52 4.33
C LEU A 258 10.22 -6.14 3.68
N ALA A 259 9.57 -6.07 2.53
CA ALA A 259 9.29 -4.83 1.82
C ALA A 259 8.47 -3.89 2.71
N PHE A 260 7.30 -4.32 3.19
CA PHE A 260 6.42 -3.45 3.96
C PHE A 260 6.79 -3.28 5.44
N ARG A 261 7.76 -4.06 5.95
CA ARG A 261 8.15 -4.10 7.38
C ARG A 261 6.95 -4.34 8.29
N GLN A 262 6.07 -5.21 7.82
CA GLN A 262 4.72 -5.35 8.32
C GLN A 262 4.35 -6.82 8.24
N ASN A 263 3.67 -7.33 9.27
CA ASN A 263 3.14 -8.69 9.25
C ASN A 263 1.62 -8.64 9.49
N PRO A 264 0.80 -8.53 8.42
CA PRO A 264 -0.65 -8.52 8.55
C PRO A 264 -1.20 -9.79 9.21
N LYS A 265 -0.61 -10.97 8.93
CA LYS A 265 -1.05 -12.24 9.51
C LYS A 265 -0.85 -12.30 11.03
N SER A 266 0.30 -11.87 11.56
CA SER A 266 0.55 -11.85 13.01
C SER A 266 -0.26 -10.79 13.76
N ARG A 267 -1.01 -9.95 13.06
CA ARG A 267 -1.99 -9.05 13.69
C ARG A 267 -3.33 -9.76 13.91
N PHE A 268 -3.64 -10.76 13.09
CA PHE A 268 -4.76 -11.68 13.28
C PHE A 268 -4.41 -12.86 14.20
N LEU A 269 -3.13 -13.25 14.27
CA LEU A 269 -2.60 -14.30 15.14
C LEU A 269 -1.67 -13.70 16.21
N LYS A 270 -2.10 -13.68 17.47
CA LYS A 270 -1.36 -13.13 18.63
C LYS A 270 0.06 -13.69 18.89
N TRP A 271 0.59 -14.61 18.08
CA TRP A 271 1.90 -15.24 18.30
C TRP A 271 2.76 -15.34 17.03
N ALA A 272 4.06 -15.13 17.23
CA ALA A 272 5.02 -14.59 16.28
C ALA A 272 5.95 -15.62 15.62
N THR A 273 6.54 -15.24 14.49
CA THR A 273 7.88 -15.69 14.08
C THR A 273 8.55 -14.58 13.27
N ASP A 274 9.86 -14.40 13.44
CA ASP A 274 10.67 -13.43 12.70
C ASP A 274 10.64 -13.75 11.19
N PRO A 275 10.18 -12.82 10.32
CA PRO A 275 10.12 -13.01 8.87
C PRO A 275 11.44 -13.50 8.24
N ARG A 276 12.60 -13.11 8.79
CA ARG A 276 13.92 -13.52 8.27
C ARG A 276 14.24 -14.98 8.57
N GLN A 277 13.89 -15.46 9.78
CA GLN A 277 14.02 -16.88 10.13
C GLN A 277 13.07 -17.75 9.31
N TRP A 278 11.86 -17.25 9.02
CA TRP A 278 10.88 -17.94 8.18
C TRP A 278 11.34 -18.05 6.72
N LEU A 279 11.91 -16.99 6.14
CA LEU A 279 12.50 -17.01 4.80
C LEU A 279 13.71 -17.96 4.70
N GLN A 280 14.57 -18.02 5.72
CA GLN A 280 15.64 -19.03 5.79
C GLN A 280 15.07 -20.46 5.85
N GLN A 281 14.00 -20.69 6.62
CA GLN A 281 13.31 -21.98 6.67
C GLN A 281 12.67 -22.36 5.33
N LEU A 282 12.06 -21.41 4.61
CA LEU A 282 11.51 -21.64 3.27
C LEU A 282 12.59 -21.92 2.23
N ARG A 283 13.71 -21.18 2.23
CA ARG A 283 14.87 -21.47 1.38
C ARG A 283 15.50 -22.84 1.70
N SER A 284 15.39 -23.29 2.96
CA SER A 284 15.80 -24.63 3.38
C SER A 284 14.82 -25.75 2.98
N ARG A 285 13.62 -25.43 2.48
CA ARG A 285 12.64 -26.43 1.95
C ARG A 285 13.08 -27.08 0.63
N ARG A 286 14.37 -27.13 0.32
CA ARG A 286 14.90 -28.15 -0.59
C ARG A 286 15.11 -29.45 0.19
N LYS A 287 14.12 -30.34 0.03
CA LYS A 287 14.05 -31.76 0.42
C LYS A 287 14.08 -32.03 1.92
N PHE A 288 12.91 -32.04 2.56
CA PHE A 288 12.74 -32.84 3.78
C PHE A 288 13.05 -34.30 3.43
N GLY A 289 14.06 -34.87 4.09
CA GLY A 289 14.38 -36.28 3.91
C GLY A 289 13.25 -37.15 4.46
N ARG A 290 13.09 -38.36 3.94
CA ARG A 290 12.06 -39.32 4.35
C ARG A 290 11.97 -39.53 5.87
N ASN A 291 13.09 -39.35 6.59
CA ASN A 291 13.17 -39.51 8.04
C ASN A 291 13.24 -38.19 8.84
N SER A 292 13.10 -37.02 8.20
CA SER A 292 13.10 -35.72 8.89
C SER A 292 11.84 -35.55 9.77
N PRO A 293 11.89 -34.78 10.87
CA PRO A 293 10.71 -34.44 11.65
C PRO A 293 9.64 -33.74 10.79
N CYS A 294 8.38 -34.12 10.97
CA CYS A 294 7.29 -33.61 10.15
C CYS A 294 6.96 -32.14 10.51
N PRO A 295 6.86 -31.22 9.53
CA PRO A 295 6.68 -29.79 9.79
C PRO A 295 5.29 -29.40 10.32
N CYS A 296 4.32 -30.33 10.34
CA CYS A 296 3.00 -30.11 10.92
C CYS A 296 2.97 -30.16 12.46
N GLY A 297 4.11 -30.45 13.11
CA GLY A 297 4.21 -30.50 14.58
C GLY A 297 3.66 -31.79 15.21
N SER A 298 3.37 -32.84 14.42
CA SER A 298 2.80 -34.11 14.90
C SER A 298 3.75 -34.97 15.75
N GLY A 299 5.03 -34.59 15.85
CA GLY A 299 6.08 -35.39 16.52
C GLY A 299 6.52 -36.63 15.73
N LYS A 300 5.92 -36.92 14.57
CA LYS A 300 6.25 -38.06 13.70
C LYS A 300 7.31 -37.70 12.65
N LYS A 301 7.93 -38.73 12.05
CA LYS A 301 8.78 -38.57 10.86
C LYS A 301 7.92 -38.22 9.64
N TYR A 302 8.46 -37.45 8.70
CA TYR A 302 7.76 -36.96 7.51
C TYR A 302 7.10 -38.11 6.70
N LYS A 303 7.78 -39.26 6.58
CA LYS A 303 7.22 -40.46 5.93
C LYS A 303 6.02 -41.10 6.62
N GLU A 304 5.90 -40.94 7.93
CA GLU A 304 4.86 -41.54 8.76
C GLU A 304 3.68 -40.57 8.98
N CYS A 305 3.67 -39.46 8.25
CA CYS A 305 2.65 -38.43 8.31
C CYS A 305 2.26 -38.02 6.89
N HIS A 306 2.82 -36.93 6.37
CA HIS A 306 2.35 -36.36 5.10
C HIS A 306 2.80 -37.15 3.86
N LEU A 307 3.92 -37.90 3.91
CA LEU A 307 4.31 -38.74 2.77
C LEU A 307 3.42 -40.00 2.65
N ALA A 308 2.97 -40.55 3.77
CA ALA A 308 2.08 -41.73 3.78
C ALA A 308 0.68 -41.39 3.28
N GLU A 309 0.19 -40.19 3.61
CA GLU A 309 -1.09 -39.68 3.09
C GLU A 309 -1.02 -39.42 1.57
N GLN A 310 0.12 -38.92 1.07
CA GLN A 310 0.35 -38.73 -0.36
C GLN A 310 0.48 -40.05 -1.14
N GLU A 311 1.11 -41.07 -0.54
CA GLU A 311 1.20 -42.42 -1.14
C GLU A 311 -0.14 -43.20 -1.11
N GLN A 312 -1.09 -42.79 -0.26
CA GLN A 312 -2.45 -43.37 -0.20
C GLN A 312 -3.46 -42.66 -1.10
N ALA A 313 -3.18 -41.42 -1.51
CA ALA A 313 -4.00 -40.61 -2.40
C ALA A 313 -3.60 -40.73 -3.88
N ALA A 314 -2.60 -41.54 -4.19
CA ALA A 314 -2.10 -41.86 -5.53
C ALA A 314 -2.40 -43.33 -5.88
#